data_AF-A0A944PYH8-F1
#
_entry.id   AF-A0A944PYH8-F1
#
_cell.length_a   1.000
_cell.length_b   1.000
_cell.length_c   1.000
_cell.angle_alpha   90.00
_cell.angle_beta   90.00
_cell.angle_gamma   90.00
#
_symmetry.space_group_name_H-M   'P 1'
#
loop_
_entity.id
_entity.type
_entity.pdbx_description
1 polymer ?
#
loop_
_entity_poly.entity_id
_entity_poly.type
_entity_poly.pdbx_seq_one_letter_code
_entity_poly.pdbx_strand_id
1 'polypeptide(L)'
;MVAMYQQYLEEFRSEVADSLPSELAQHGATLTALSFFDNEDGVWVAAEVELPGQQEPWTRSRLIIPAQGPDKDAWLAGTIFSSALIKELDTR
;
A
#
# COMPACT_ATOMS: atom_id res chain seq x y z
N MET A 1 -1.32 22.51 8.79
CA MET A 1 -0.92 21.09 8.91
C MET A 1 -1.78 20.13 8.06
N VAL A 2 -3.09 20.40 7.85
CA VAL A 2 -3.97 19.50 7.05
C VAL A 2 -3.60 19.43 5.56
N ALA A 3 -3.17 20.53 4.94
CA ALA A 3 -2.83 20.56 3.50
C ALA A 3 -1.63 19.67 3.14
N MET A 4 -0.62 19.61 4.00
CA MET A 4 0.59 18.80 3.79
C MET A 4 0.30 17.30 3.93
N TYR A 5 -0.68 16.95 4.77
CA TYR A 5 -1.13 15.58 5.01
C TYR A 5 -1.97 15.02 3.85
N GLN A 6 -2.89 15.82 3.31
CA GLN A 6 -3.67 15.40 2.13
C GLN A 6 -2.77 15.22 0.92
N GLN A 7 -1.86 16.17 0.68
CA GLN A 7 -0.91 16.07 -0.42
C GLN A 7 -0.03 14.82 -0.30
N TYR A 8 0.48 14.52 0.90
CA TYR A 8 1.23 13.29 1.15
C TYR A 8 0.44 12.03 0.78
N LEU A 9 -0.83 11.95 1.17
CA LEU A 9 -1.67 10.79 0.88
C LEU A 9 -1.98 10.67 -0.61
N GLU A 10 -2.20 11.78 -1.30
CA GLU A 10 -2.38 11.80 -2.76
C GLU A 10 -1.12 11.34 -3.49
N GLU A 11 0.06 11.85 -3.10
CA GLU A 11 1.35 11.45 -3.68
C GLU A 11 1.63 9.96 -3.44
N PHE A 12 1.44 9.47 -2.21
CA PHE A 12 1.56 8.06 -1.88
C PHE A 12 0.59 7.21 -2.69
N ARG A 13 -0.68 7.61 -2.74
CA ARG A 13 -1.72 6.86 -3.46
C ARG A 13 -1.40 6.80 -4.94
N SER A 14 -0.94 7.91 -5.53
CA SER A 14 -0.55 7.94 -6.93
C SER A 14 0.62 7.02 -7.21
N GLU A 15 1.65 7.02 -6.35
CA GLU A 15 2.82 6.16 -6.54
C GLU A 15 2.48 4.68 -6.41
N VAL A 16 1.76 4.31 -5.36
CA VAL A 16 1.34 2.91 -5.16
C VAL A 16 0.38 2.48 -6.26
N ALA A 17 -0.57 3.32 -6.68
CA ALA A 17 -1.49 2.94 -7.75
C ALA A 17 -0.81 2.81 -9.13
N ASP A 18 0.30 3.52 -9.37
CA ASP A 18 1.05 3.44 -10.64
C ASP A 18 2.03 2.25 -10.65
N SER A 19 2.79 2.07 -9.56
CA SER A 19 3.86 1.08 -9.48
C SER A 19 3.36 -0.32 -9.12
N LEU A 20 2.48 -0.41 -8.10
CA LEU A 20 2.10 -1.69 -7.48
C LEU A 20 1.43 -2.66 -8.45
N PRO A 21 0.51 -2.25 -9.36
CA PRO A 21 -0.08 -3.18 -10.31
C PRO A 21 0.94 -3.78 -11.27
N SER A 22 1.90 -2.97 -11.74
CA SER A 22 2.97 -3.41 -12.63
C SER A 22 3.94 -4.37 -11.93
N GLU A 23 4.26 -4.13 -10.67
CA GLU A 23 5.05 -5.04 -9.84
C GLU A 23 4.28 -6.34 -9.60
N LEU A 24 3.02 -6.28 -9.16
CA LEU A 24 2.22 -7.48 -8.91
C LEU A 24 2.04 -8.35 -10.16
N ALA A 25 1.82 -7.74 -11.32
CA ALA A 25 1.70 -8.46 -12.58
C ALA A 25 2.96 -9.27 -12.93
N GLN A 26 4.16 -8.79 -12.56
CA GLN A 26 5.41 -9.54 -12.74
C GLN A 26 5.47 -10.81 -11.87
N HIS A 27 4.77 -10.80 -10.73
CA HIS A 27 4.64 -11.94 -9.82
C HIS A 27 3.35 -12.74 -10.06
N GLY A 28 2.65 -12.47 -11.17
CA GLY A 28 1.41 -13.16 -11.54
C GLY A 28 0.20 -12.80 -10.67
N ALA A 29 0.27 -11.71 -9.91
CA ALA A 29 -0.76 -11.24 -9.00
C ALA A 29 -1.48 -10.01 -9.58
N THR A 30 -2.73 -9.77 -9.15
CA THR A 30 -3.51 -8.61 -9.61
C THR A 30 -4.01 -7.81 -8.42
N LEU A 31 -3.73 -6.50 -8.39
CA LEU A 31 -4.31 -5.60 -7.40
C LEU A 31 -5.81 -5.42 -7.70
N THR A 32 -6.68 -5.84 -6.78
CA THR A 32 -8.14 -5.71 -6.92
C THR A 32 -8.69 -4.49 -6.18
N ALA A 33 -8.11 -4.14 -5.03
CA ALA A 33 -8.51 -2.96 -4.29
C ALA A 33 -7.33 -2.32 -3.56
N LEU A 34 -7.38 -1.00 -3.40
CA LEU A 34 -6.47 -0.23 -2.55
C LEU A 34 -7.30 0.73 -1.69
N SER A 35 -7.37 0.44 -0.40
CA SER A 35 -8.18 1.15 0.59
C SER A 35 -7.30 1.88 1.60
N PHE A 36 -7.77 3.03 2.07
CA PHE A 36 -7.08 3.86 3.05
C PHE A 36 -8.01 4.09 4.22
N PHE A 37 -7.51 3.93 5.43
CA PHE A 37 -8.27 4.18 6.64
C PHE A 37 -7.39 4.75 7.73
N ASP A 38 -7.94 5.71 8.46
CA ASP A 38 -7.33 6.31 9.64
C ASP A 38 -7.88 5.67 10.91
N ASN A 39 -6.99 5.46 11.89
CA ASN A 39 -7.34 5.03 13.24
C ASN A 39 -6.47 5.76 14.27
N GLU A 40 -6.59 5.38 15.55
CA GLU A 40 -5.83 5.98 16.65
C GLU A 40 -4.31 5.80 16.52
N ASP A 41 -3.85 4.78 15.79
CA ASP A 41 -2.43 4.53 15.51
C ASP A 41 -1.91 5.34 14.32
N GLY A 42 -2.80 5.84 13.45
CA GLY A 42 -2.49 6.65 12.27
C GLY A 42 -3.19 6.19 11.00
N VAL A 43 -2.56 6.41 9.85
CA VAL A 43 -3.09 6.04 8.53
C VAL A 43 -2.56 4.70 8.08
N TRP A 44 -3.50 3.82 7.78
CA TRP A 44 -3.26 2.52 7.20
C TRP A 44 -3.68 2.50 5.75
N VAL A 45 -2.95 1.72 4.96
CA VAL A 45 -3.38 1.30 3.63
C VAL A 45 -3.65 -0.20 3.68
N ALA A 46 -4.66 -0.66 2.96
CA ALA A 46 -4.91 -2.06 2.66
C ALA A 46 -4.91 -2.26 1.15
N ALA A 47 -4.11 -3.21 0.66
CA ALA A 47 -4.17 -3.70 -0.70
C ALA A 47 -4.81 -5.09 -0.71
N GLU A 48 -5.77 -5.30 -1.59
CA GLU A 48 -6.33 -6.60 -1.91
C GLU A 48 -5.72 -7.08 -3.21
N VAL A 49 -5.18 -8.30 -3.18
CA VAL A 49 -4.43 -8.89 -4.27
C VAL A 49 -5.02 -10.24 -4.61
N GLU A 50 -5.48 -10.40 -5.83
CA GLU A 50 -5.92 -11.68 -6.36
C GLU A 50 -4.72 -12.49 -6.87
N LEU A 51 -4.65 -13.75 -6.46
CA LEU A 51 -3.58 -14.67 -6.81
C LEU A 51 -4.13 -15.83 -7.64
N PRO A 52 -3.42 -16.24 -8.69
CA PRO A 52 -3.87 -17.32 -9.56
C PRO A 52 -3.95 -18.62 -8.75
N GLY A 53 -5.14 -19.21 -8.71
CA GLY A 53 -5.41 -20.45 -7.98
C GLY A 53 -5.84 -20.27 -6.52
N GLN A 54 -5.92 -19.04 -5.99
CA GLN A 54 -6.61 -18.77 -4.72
C GLN A 54 -8.08 -18.39 -4.96
N GLN A 55 -8.97 -18.92 -4.13
CA GLN A 55 -10.40 -18.58 -4.18
C GLN A 55 -10.71 -17.23 -3.51
N GLU A 56 -9.85 -16.79 -2.59
CA GLU A 56 -10.06 -15.57 -1.82
C GLU A 56 -8.92 -14.58 -2.10
N PRO A 57 -9.24 -13.28 -2.29
CA PRO A 57 -8.22 -12.26 -2.45
C PRO A 57 -7.39 -12.13 -1.17
N TRP A 58 -6.09 -11.99 -1.35
CA TRP A 58 -5.16 -11.76 -0.26
C TRP A 58 -5.12 -10.29 0.11
N THR A 59 -5.61 -9.96 1.30
CA THR A 59 -5.55 -8.59 1.82
C THR A 59 -4.29 -8.37 2.64
N ARG A 60 -3.59 -7.27 2.37
CA ARG A 60 -2.46 -6.79 3.17
C ARG A 60 -2.63 -5.35 3.59
N SER A 61 -2.59 -5.13 4.89
CA SER A 61 -2.66 -3.82 5.51
C SER A 61 -1.36 -3.44 6.20
N ARG A 62 -0.99 -2.16 6.10
CA ARG A 62 0.21 -1.61 6.72
C ARG A 62 0.01 -0.16 7.16
N LEU A 63 0.58 0.19 8.31
CA LEU A 63 0.66 1.56 8.80
C LEU A 63 1.68 2.35 7.96
N ILE A 64 1.23 3.46 7.37
CA ILE A 64 1.99 4.30 6.44
C ILE A 64 2.33 5.66 7.07
N ILE A 65 1.43 6.19 7.89
CA ILE A 65 1.63 7.43 8.64
C ILE A 65 1.24 7.14 10.09
N PRO A 66 2.17 7.12 11.06
CA PRO A 66 1.80 7.05 12.47
C PRO A 66 1.02 8.29 12.93
N ALA A 67 0.23 8.16 13.99
CA ALA A 67 -0.56 9.26 14.57
C ALA A 67 0.28 10.49 15.00
N GLN A 68 1.57 10.27 15.26
CA GLN A 68 2.55 11.29 15.61
C GLN A 68 3.15 12.03 14.39
N GLY A 69 2.71 11.68 13.18
CA GLY A 69 3.10 12.30 11.92
C GLY A 69 3.87 11.36 11.00
N PRO A 70 4.06 11.73 9.73
CA PRO A 70 4.81 10.91 8.78
C PRO A 70 6.28 10.79 9.23
N ASP A 71 6.74 9.55 9.45
CA ASP A 71 8.15 9.26 9.76
C ASP A 71 9.07 9.35 8.52
N LYS A 72 8.48 9.39 7.32
CA LYS A 72 9.15 9.31 6.00
C LYS A 72 8.35 10.13 4.98
N ASP A 73 8.94 10.45 3.83
CA ASP A 73 8.22 11.05 2.70
C ASP A 73 7.29 10.04 2.00
N ALA A 74 6.26 10.54 1.32
CA ALA A 74 5.17 9.75 0.72
C ALA A 74 5.69 8.69 -0.26
N TRP A 75 6.61 9.10 -1.13
CA TRP A 75 7.27 8.23 -2.09
C TRP A 75 8.02 7.07 -1.44
N LEU A 76 8.75 7.34 -0.36
CA LEU A 76 9.49 6.30 0.36
C LEU A 76 8.52 5.34 1.06
N ALA A 77 7.41 5.86 1.57
CA ALA A 77 6.40 5.03 2.22
C ALA A 77 5.70 4.08 1.23
N GLY A 78 5.41 4.54 0.01
CA GLY A 78 4.80 3.70 -1.03
C GLY A 78 5.77 2.64 -1.54
N THR A 79 7.03 3.01 -1.80
CA THR A 79 8.10 2.05 -2.11
C THR A 79 8.23 0.96 -1.05
N ILE A 80 8.23 1.32 0.25
CA ILE A 80 8.30 0.35 1.35
C ILE A 80 7.07 -0.54 1.41
N PHE A 81 5.88 0.03 1.17
CA PHE A 81 4.64 -0.71 1.15
C PHE A 81 4.64 -1.74 0.01
N SER A 82 4.89 -1.31 -1.22
CA SER A 82 4.94 -2.17 -2.41
C SER A 82 6.01 -3.25 -2.26
N SER A 83 7.23 -2.88 -1.89
CA SER A 83 8.34 -3.85 -1.71
C SER A 83 8.03 -4.91 -0.66
N ALA A 84 7.37 -4.53 0.44
CA ALA A 84 7.00 -5.49 1.48
C ALA A 84 5.89 -6.42 1.01
N LEU A 85 4.89 -5.89 0.31
CA LEU A 85 3.80 -6.67 -0.24
C LEU A 85 4.32 -7.71 -1.25
N ILE A 86 5.22 -7.31 -2.16
CA ILE A 86 5.86 -8.22 -3.12
C ILE A 86 6.73 -9.26 -2.41
N LYS A 87 7.52 -8.86 -1.42
CA LYS A 87 8.33 -9.81 -0.65
C LYS A 87 7.47 -10.85 0.07
N GLU A 88 6.36 -10.43 0.67
CA GLU A 88 5.44 -11.35 1.33
C GLU A 88 4.73 -12.26 0.32
N LEU A 89 4.47 -11.77 -0.89
CA LEU A 89 3.94 -12.56 -1.99
C LEU A 89 4.94 -13.66 -2.44
N ASP A 90 6.21 -13.32 -2.63
CA ASP A 90 7.25 -14.29 -3.02
C ASP A 90 7.51 -15.38 -1.97
N THR A 91 7.20 -15.12 -0.71
CA THR A 91 7.37 -16.09 0.38
C THR A 91 6.19 -17.06 0.55
N ARG A 92 5.14 -16.95 -0.26
CA ARG A 92 3.98 -17.84 -0.24
C ARG A 92 4.08 -18.94 -1.29
#